data_AF-A0A918WBK4-F1
#
_entry.id   AF-A0A918WBK4-F1
#
_cell.length_a   1.000
_cell.length_b   1.000
_cell.length_c   1.000
_cell.angle_alpha   90.00
_cell.angle_beta   90.00
_cell.angle_gamma   90.00
#
_symmetry.space_group_name_H-M   'P 1'
#
loop_
_entity.id
_entity.type
_entity.pdbx_description
1 polymer ?
#
loop_
_entity_poly.entity_id
_entity_poly.type
_entity_poly.pdbx_seq_one_letter_code
_entity_poly.pdbx_strand_id
1 'polypeptide(L)'
;MKPPSKSDYLRLIRPVIQGSPAVILKAEGFAGGSLSFVRSIGDVCQGVDFGLFVRPKYARDSAQIVLNTHISTTGVIEIYREMLPSDPEPLESCRISAPLESIARERVGMWLFKDEASAASLEDNVLRAVSNSILPYLEGASSVDGLFMMCRDGVQKAASVLGYSAGNRAALGAALAVSIGKVSEALDLVRLAYSGSPNLRAQYDSVFSYLEGLQKT
;
A
#
# COMPACT_ATOMS: atom_id res chain seq x y z
N MET A 1 4.37 -4.97 -38.58
CA MET A 1 4.81 -5.87 -37.49
C MET A 1 3.72 -5.91 -36.42
N LYS A 2 3.41 -7.10 -35.89
CA LYS A 2 2.50 -7.23 -34.74
C LYS A 2 3.29 -6.82 -33.48
N PRO A 3 2.75 -5.95 -32.61
CA PRO A 3 3.44 -5.58 -31.38
C PRO A 3 3.64 -6.82 -30.49
N PRO A 4 4.76 -6.93 -29.75
CA PRO A 4 4.98 -8.06 -28.86
C PRO A 4 3.85 -8.15 -27.82
N SER A 5 3.48 -9.38 -27.49
CA SER A 5 2.41 -9.64 -26.53
C SER A 5 2.90 -9.43 -25.09
N LYS A 6 1.97 -9.24 -24.14
CA LYS A 6 2.31 -9.19 -22.70
C LYS A 6 3.08 -10.44 -22.25
N SER A 7 2.77 -11.61 -22.80
CA SER A 7 3.49 -12.85 -22.52
C SER A 7 4.94 -12.84 -22.98
N ASP A 8 5.25 -12.13 -24.07
CA ASP A 8 6.61 -12.02 -24.58
C ASP A 8 7.44 -11.17 -23.61
N TYR A 9 6.94 -9.99 -23.23
CA TYR A 9 7.61 -9.12 -22.26
C TYR A 9 7.76 -9.75 -20.87
N LEU A 10 6.79 -10.56 -20.43
CA LEU A 10 6.86 -11.26 -19.14
C LEU A 10 8.03 -12.25 -19.10
N ARG A 11 8.34 -12.91 -20.23
CA ARG A 11 9.48 -13.84 -20.33
C ARG A 11 10.82 -13.11 -20.19
N LEU A 12 10.93 -11.88 -20.71
CA LEU A 12 12.15 -11.08 -20.64
C LEU A 12 12.46 -10.63 -19.20
N ILE A 13 11.42 -10.28 -18.43
CA ILE A 13 11.61 -9.66 -17.11
C ILE A 13 11.52 -10.63 -15.94
N ARG A 14 10.90 -11.80 -16.12
CA ARG A 14 10.77 -12.80 -15.06
C ARG A 14 12.11 -13.18 -14.41
N PRO A 15 13.20 -13.43 -15.15
CA PRO A 15 14.49 -13.73 -14.53
C PRO A 15 15.03 -12.59 -13.65
N VAL A 16 14.94 -11.34 -14.14
CA VAL A 16 15.35 -10.12 -13.41
C VAL A 16 14.56 -9.96 -12.11
N ILE A 17 13.25 -10.26 -12.13
CA ILE A 17 12.36 -10.16 -10.97
C ILE A 17 12.43 -11.39 -10.06
N GLN A 18 12.87 -12.57 -10.51
CA GLN A 18 12.93 -13.77 -9.65
C GLN A 18 14.30 -13.94 -8.99
N GLY A 19 15.39 -13.67 -9.71
CA GLY A 19 16.75 -13.94 -9.24
C GLY A 19 17.21 -13.03 -8.10
N SER A 20 16.61 -11.85 -7.99
CA SER A 20 17.16 -10.71 -7.23
C SER A 20 16.29 -10.25 -6.04
N PRO A 21 14.95 -10.24 -6.12
CA PRO A 21 14.08 -9.72 -5.04
C PRO A 21 13.66 -10.72 -3.97
N ALA A 22 13.53 -12.03 -4.24
CA ALA A 22 12.90 -12.96 -3.29
C ALA A 22 13.61 -13.02 -1.93
N VAL A 23 14.94 -13.12 -1.97
CA VAL A 23 15.81 -13.15 -0.78
C VAL A 23 15.78 -11.81 -0.06
N ILE A 24 15.87 -10.70 -0.81
CA ILE A 24 15.88 -9.34 -0.26
C ILE A 24 14.53 -9.02 0.40
N LEU A 25 13.43 -9.35 -0.26
CA LEU A 25 12.07 -9.13 0.23
C LEU A 25 11.67 -10.05 1.38
N LYS A 26 12.45 -11.11 1.67
CA LYS A 26 12.13 -12.15 2.66
C LYS A 26 10.75 -12.77 2.37
N ALA A 27 10.47 -13.06 1.11
CA ALA A 27 9.17 -13.55 0.66
C ALA A 27 9.06 -15.07 0.78
N GLU A 28 7.88 -15.57 1.14
CA GLU A 28 7.62 -17.02 1.32
C GLU A 28 6.92 -17.65 0.10
N GLY A 29 6.42 -16.85 -0.84
CA GLY A 29 5.72 -17.36 -2.01
C GLY A 29 5.56 -16.36 -3.16
N PHE A 30 5.18 -16.90 -4.32
CA PHE A 30 4.84 -16.17 -5.54
C PHE A 30 3.40 -16.50 -5.96
N ALA A 31 2.59 -15.51 -6.36
CA ALA A 31 1.17 -15.73 -6.67
C ALA A 31 0.74 -15.24 -8.07
N GLY A 32 0.09 -16.12 -8.84
CA GLY A 32 -0.80 -15.74 -9.96
C GLY A 32 -0.15 -15.10 -11.20
N GLY A 33 -0.97 -14.59 -12.12
CA GLY A 33 -0.55 -13.99 -13.42
C GLY A 33 0.22 -12.66 -13.34
N SER A 34 0.70 -12.30 -12.15
CA SER A 34 1.60 -11.20 -11.80
C SER A 34 2.76 -11.77 -10.99
N LEU A 35 3.94 -11.16 -11.04
CA LEU A 35 5.02 -11.54 -10.14
C LEU A 35 4.79 -10.80 -8.83
N SER A 36 4.08 -11.44 -7.90
CA SER A 36 3.76 -10.89 -6.58
C SER A 36 4.54 -11.64 -5.51
N PHE A 37 5.12 -10.89 -4.58
CA PHE A 37 5.79 -11.41 -3.38
C PHE A 37 4.91 -11.12 -2.18
N VAL A 38 4.75 -12.11 -1.30
CA VAL A 38 3.98 -11.94 -0.06
C VAL A 38 4.78 -12.49 1.12
N ARG A 39 4.67 -11.82 2.26
CA ARG A 39 5.18 -12.27 3.55
C ARG A 39 4.22 -11.89 4.67
N SER A 40 4.16 -12.72 5.71
CA SER A 40 3.33 -12.48 6.90
C SER A 40 4.22 -12.34 8.13
N ILE A 41 4.01 -11.29 8.92
CA ILE A 41 4.74 -11.02 10.16
C ILE A 41 3.72 -10.73 11.25
N GLY A 42 3.51 -11.70 12.15
CA GLY A 42 2.41 -11.64 13.12
C GLY A 42 1.07 -11.45 12.40
N ASP A 43 0.31 -10.44 12.80
CA ASP A 43 -1.00 -10.11 12.23
C ASP A 43 -0.94 -9.17 11.00
N VAL A 44 0.26 -8.88 10.49
CA VAL A 44 0.44 -8.02 9.30
C VAL A 44 0.86 -8.85 8.10
N CYS A 45 0.08 -8.75 7.03
CA CYS A 45 0.41 -9.32 5.73
C CYS A 45 0.90 -8.21 4.80
N GLN A 46 2.07 -8.42 4.20
CA GLN A 46 2.76 -7.46 3.35
C GLN A 46 3.02 -8.09 1.99
N GLY A 47 2.82 -7.32 0.92
CA GLY A 47 3.11 -7.78 -0.42
C GLY A 47 3.68 -6.70 -1.32
N VAL A 48 4.39 -7.17 -2.35
CA VAL A 48 4.99 -6.37 -3.41
C VAL A 48 4.56 -6.96 -4.74
N ASP A 49 3.85 -6.18 -5.54
CA ASP A 49 3.35 -6.55 -6.85
C ASP A 49 4.18 -5.88 -7.95
N PHE A 50 4.66 -6.70 -8.88
CA PHE A 50 5.28 -6.23 -10.12
C PHE A 50 4.21 -6.21 -11.22
N GLY A 51 3.68 -5.02 -11.48
CA GLY A 51 2.74 -4.75 -12.56
C GLY A 51 3.46 -4.59 -13.89
N LEU A 52 2.99 -5.31 -14.92
CA LEU A 52 3.48 -5.15 -16.30
C LEU A 52 2.39 -4.54 -17.18
N PHE A 53 2.65 -3.33 -17.68
CA PHE A 53 1.75 -2.58 -18.55
C PHE A 53 2.33 -2.47 -19.96
N VAL A 54 1.60 -2.95 -20.96
CA VAL A 54 1.92 -2.73 -22.37
C VAL A 54 0.94 -1.67 -22.88
N ARG A 55 1.44 -0.52 -23.33
CA ARG A 55 0.60 0.59 -23.82
C ARG A 55 0.89 0.88 -25.30
N PRO A 56 0.36 0.08 -26.25
CA PRO A 56 0.69 0.21 -27.67
C PRO A 56 0.41 1.59 -28.26
N LYS A 57 -0.53 2.35 -27.68
CA LYS A 57 -0.88 3.70 -28.15
C LYS A 57 0.17 4.77 -27.78
N TYR A 58 0.88 4.60 -26.66
CA TYR A 58 1.77 5.61 -26.08
C TYR A 58 3.25 5.18 -26.05
N ALA A 59 3.50 3.88 -26.10
CA ALA A 59 4.81 3.25 -26.15
C ALA A 59 4.72 2.01 -27.05
N ARG A 60 4.77 2.22 -28.38
CA ARG A 60 4.48 1.17 -29.39
C ARG A 60 5.39 -0.06 -29.28
N ASP A 61 6.63 0.14 -28.84
CA ASP A 61 7.66 -0.90 -28.83
C ASP A 61 8.20 -1.19 -27.42
N SER A 62 7.57 -0.67 -26.37
CA SER A 62 8.05 -0.81 -24.99
C SER A 62 6.96 -1.28 -24.04
N ALA A 63 7.37 -2.05 -23.04
CA ALA A 63 6.58 -2.37 -21.87
C ALA A 63 7.04 -1.54 -20.67
N GLN A 64 6.14 -1.38 -19.71
CA GLN A 64 6.35 -0.65 -18.47
C GLN A 64 6.25 -1.61 -17.29
N ILE A 65 7.23 -1.57 -16.40
CA ILE A 65 7.18 -2.23 -15.09
C ILE A 65 6.80 -1.17 -14.05
N VAL A 66 5.87 -1.53 -13.18
CA VAL A 66 5.46 -0.73 -12.02
C VAL A 66 5.58 -1.59 -10.78
N LEU A 67 6.10 -1.00 -9.72
CA LEU A 67 6.14 -1.60 -8.39
C LEU A 67 5.02 -1.03 -7.53
N ASN A 68 4.22 -1.93 -6.98
CA ASN A 68 3.21 -1.58 -5.99
C ASN A 68 3.43 -2.37 -4.72
N THR A 69 3.24 -1.74 -3.57
CA THR A 69 3.18 -2.46 -2.29
C THR A 69 1.76 -2.47 -1.78
N HIS A 70 1.43 -3.51 -1.03
CA HIS A 70 0.22 -3.56 -0.26
C HIS A 70 0.48 -4.11 1.13
N ILE A 71 -0.19 -3.53 2.13
CA ILE A 71 -0.12 -3.97 3.52
C ILE A 71 -1.55 -4.14 4.01
N SER A 72 -1.81 -5.22 4.75
CA SER A 72 -3.10 -5.49 5.37
C SER A 72 -2.87 -6.09 6.76
N THR A 73 -3.88 -6.00 7.61
CA THR A 73 -3.86 -6.64 8.92
C THR A 73 -5.20 -7.28 9.22
N THR A 74 -5.17 -8.55 9.58
CA THR A 74 -6.40 -9.33 9.81
C THR A 74 -7.03 -9.03 11.17
N GLY A 75 -6.22 -8.65 12.17
CA GLY A 75 -6.66 -8.42 13.54
C GLY A 75 -7.51 -7.17 13.76
N VAL A 76 -7.55 -6.23 12.80
CA VAL A 76 -8.25 -4.93 12.97
C VAL A 76 -9.55 -4.79 12.20
N ILE A 77 -9.86 -5.75 11.31
CA ILE A 77 -11.02 -5.66 10.42
C ILE A 77 -12.32 -5.57 11.21
N GLU A 78 -12.46 -6.35 12.28
CA GLU A 78 -13.69 -6.33 13.08
C GLU A 78 -13.88 -5.00 13.81
N ILE A 79 -12.82 -4.45 14.41
CA ILE A 79 -12.84 -3.11 15.02
C ILE A 79 -13.21 -2.06 13.96
N TYR A 80 -12.63 -2.15 12.77
CA TYR A 80 -12.93 -1.23 11.67
C TYR A 80 -14.40 -1.32 11.22
N ARG A 81 -14.97 -2.53 11.13
CA ARG A 81 -16.38 -2.74 10.79
C ARG A 81 -17.33 -2.14 11.83
N GLU A 82 -16.99 -2.22 13.11
CA GLU A 82 -17.78 -1.59 14.17
C GLU A 82 -17.74 -0.05 14.05
N MET A 83 -16.62 0.52 13.64
CA MET A 83 -16.47 1.95 13.41
C MET A 83 -17.21 2.44 12.14
N LEU A 84 -17.16 1.67 11.05
CA LEU A 84 -17.74 2.00 9.74
C LEU A 84 -18.62 0.85 9.20
N PRO A 85 -19.81 0.63 9.79
CA PRO A 85 -20.67 -0.51 9.44
C PRO A 85 -21.29 -0.41 8.04
N SER A 86 -21.28 0.77 7.42
CA SER A 86 -21.79 0.99 6.07
C SER A 86 -20.78 0.72 4.97
N ASP A 87 -19.52 0.39 5.30
CA ASP A 87 -18.51 0.03 4.30
C ASP A 87 -18.83 -1.36 3.71
N PRO A 88 -19.11 -1.48 2.41
CA PRO A 88 -19.41 -2.75 1.78
C PRO A 88 -18.19 -3.67 1.65
N GLU A 89 -16.96 -3.14 1.67
CA GLU A 89 -15.73 -3.89 1.38
C GLU A 89 -14.60 -3.59 2.40
N PRO A 90 -14.82 -3.89 3.70
CA PRO A 90 -13.88 -3.51 4.77
C PRO A 90 -12.49 -4.15 4.60
N LEU A 91 -12.40 -5.34 3.99
CA LEU A 91 -11.12 -5.99 3.72
C LEU A 91 -10.23 -5.16 2.78
N GLU A 92 -10.81 -4.63 1.72
CA GLU A 92 -10.09 -3.79 0.75
C GLU A 92 -9.87 -2.38 1.31
N SER A 93 -10.83 -1.83 2.06
CA SER A 93 -10.67 -0.53 2.74
C SER A 93 -9.57 -0.53 3.81
N CYS A 94 -9.35 -1.66 4.49
CA CYS A 94 -8.25 -1.83 5.44
C CYS A 94 -6.90 -2.12 4.76
N ARG A 95 -6.85 -2.29 3.44
CA ARG A 95 -5.63 -2.53 2.69
C ARG A 95 -4.95 -1.21 2.33
N ILE A 96 -3.71 -1.04 2.77
CA ILE A 96 -2.88 0.11 2.39
C ILE A 96 -2.11 -0.25 1.13
N SER A 97 -2.53 0.31 -0.01
CA SER A 97 -1.77 0.20 -1.27
C SER A 97 -0.92 1.46 -1.49
N ALA A 98 0.36 1.26 -1.80
CA ALA A 98 1.29 2.35 -2.08
C ALA A 98 2.21 2.00 -3.27
N PRO A 99 2.11 2.73 -4.39
CA PRO A 99 3.03 2.56 -5.51
C PRO A 99 4.42 3.10 -5.14
N LEU A 100 5.45 2.63 -5.84
CA LEU A 100 6.83 3.04 -5.57
C LEU A 100 7.01 4.56 -5.63
N GLU A 101 6.35 5.30 -6.53
CA GLU A 101 6.47 6.76 -6.55
C GLU A 101 6.01 7.41 -5.24
N SER A 102 5.03 6.82 -4.57
CA SER A 102 4.53 7.31 -3.29
C SER A 102 5.51 7.01 -2.14
N ILE A 103 6.21 5.88 -2.21
CA ILE A 103 7.16 5.44 -1.18
C ILE A 103 8.50 6.15 -1.35
N ALA A 104 9.07 6.11 -2.56
CA ALA A 104 10.39 6.64 -2.87
C ALA A 104 10.42 8.17 -3.02
N ARG A 105 9.26 8.83 -3.21
CA ARG A 105 9.15 10.28 -3.48
C ARG A 105 9.96 10.76 -4.69
N GLU A 106 10.37 9.83 -5.55
CA GLU A 106 11.09 10.06 -6.79
C GLU A 106 10.24 9.55 -7.96
N ARG A 107 10.46 10.08 -9.18
CA ARG A 107 9.76 9.65 -10.42
C ARG A 107 10.18 8.26 -10.93
N VAL A 108 10.61 7.35 -10.05
CA VAL A 108 11.22 6.04 -10.40
C VAL A 108 10.23 4.88 -10.44
N GLY A 109 8.94 5.10 -10.21
CA GLY A 109 7.96 4.00 -10.17
C GLY A 109 7.61 3.38 -11.53
N MET A 110 8.25 3.84 -12.62
CA MET A 110 8.01 3.34 -13.97
C MET A 110 9.33 3.09 -14.71
N TRP A 111 9.60 1.84 -15.07
CA TRP A 111 10.72 1.48 -15.93
C TRP A 111 10.23 0.96 -17.28
N LEU A 112 10.79 1.54 -18.35
CA LEU A 112 10.46 1.16 -19.72
C LEU A 112 11.55 0.25 -20.29
N PHE A 113 11.14 -0.81 -20.99
CA PHE A 113 12.04 -1.74 -21.67
C PHE A 113 11.41 -2.26 -22.95
N LYS A 114 12.24 -2.70 -23.90
CA LYS A 114 11.81 -3.12 -25.24
C LYS A 114 12.41 -4.46 -25.70
N ASP A 115 13.49 -4.90 -25.07
CA ASP A 115 14.28 -6.07 -25.44
C ASP A 115 14.95 -6.68 -24.18
N GLU A 116 15.61 -7.83 -24.32
CA GLU A 116 16.30 -8.51 -23.20
C GLU A 116 17.39 -7.64 -22.58
N ALA A 117 18.16 -6.92 -23.39
CA ALA A 117 19.26 -6.08 -22.91
C ALA A 117 18.74 -4.91 -22.05
N SER A 118 17.68 -4.25 -22.49
CA SER A 118 17.02 -3.17 -21.74
C SER A 118 16.21 -3.68 -20.56
N ALA A 119 15.75 -4.94 -20.55
CA ALA A 119 15.15 -5.55 -19.37
C ALA A 119 16.23 -5.88 -18.31
N ALA A 120 17.36 -6.44 -18.74
CA ALA A 120 18.48 -6.78 -17.87
C ALA A 120 19.11 -5.54 -17.23
N SER A 121 19.20 -4.42 -17.96
CA SER A 121 19.71 -3.16 -17.40
C SER A 121 18.82 -2.54 -16.31
N LEU A 122 17.60 -3.05 -16.12
CA LEU A 122 16.72 -2.62 -15.01
C LEU A 122 17.03 -3.33 -13.71
N GLU A 123 17.80 -4.43 -13.72
CA GLU A 123 18.03 -5.25 -12.54
C GLU A 123 18.57 -4.43 -11.35
N ASP A 124 19.65 -3.67 -11.56
CA ASP A 124 20.24 -2.82 -10.53
C ASP A 124 19.28 -1.74 -10.03
N ASN A 125 18.43 -1.21 -10.92
CA ASN A 125 17.46 -0.18 -10.54
C ASN A 125 16.31 -0.76 -9.72
N VAL A 126 15.83 -1.95 -10.09
CA VAL A 126 14.82 -2.71 -9.33
C VAL A 126 15.38 -3.06 -7.95
N LEU A 127 16.59 -3.62 -7.90
CA LEU A 127 17.29 -3.96 -6.66
C LEU A 127 17.46 -2.74 -5.76
N ARG A 128 17.93 -1.62 -6.30
CA ARG A 128 18.13 -0.39 -5.54
C ARG A 128 16.81 0.16 -5.00
N ALA A 129 15.75 0.19 -5.81
CA ALA A 129 14.44 0.65 -5.37
C ALA A 129 13.85 -0.25 -4.27
N VAL A 130 14.01 -1.57 -4.41
CA VAL A 130 13.58 -2.53 -3.40
C VAL A 130 14.34 -2.31 -2.09
N SER A 131 15.68 -2.25 -2.14
CA SER A 131 16.52 -2.13 -0.96
C SER A 131 16.40 -0.77 -0.26
N ASN A 132 16.32 0.32 -1.00
CA ASN A 132 16.38 1.67 -0.44
C ASN A 132 15.01 2.26 -0.09
N SER A 133 13.93 1.74 -0.68
CA SER A 133 12.60 2.34 -0.52
C SER A 133 11.56 1.32 -0.07
N ILE A 134 11.41 0.21 -0.78
CA ILE A 134 10.37 -0.78 -0.46
C ILE A 134 10.66 -1.47 0.87
N LEU A 135 11.88 -1.96 1.08
CA LEU A 135 12.22 -2.66 2.32
C LEU A 135 12.05 -1.80 3.56
N PRO A 136 12.61 -0.58 3.65
CA PRO A 136 12.39 0.28 4.81
C PRO A 136 10.91 0.60 5.05
N TYR A 137 10.13 0.79 3.98
CA TYR A 137 8.69 1.02 4.07
C TYR A 137 7.96 -0.21 4.65
N LEU A 138 8.28 -1.41 4.18
CA LEU A 138 7.70 -2.65 4.70
C LEU A 138 8.19 -2.97 6.12
N GLU A 139 9.42 -2.62 6.47
CA GLU A 139 9.94 -2.79 7.84
C GLU A 139 9.24 -1.85 8.82
N GLY A 140 8.97 -0.61 8.43
CA GLY A 140 8.12 0.32 9.19
C GLY A 140 6.70 -0.22 9.41
N ALA A 141 6.21 -1.05 8.50
CA ALA A 141 4.90 -1.69 8.58
C ALA A 141 4.92 -3.09 9.23
N SER A 142 6.03 -3.53 9.82
CA SER A 142 6.19 -4.92 10.30
C SER A 142 5.42 -5.26 11.58
N SER A 143 4.75 -4.28 12.18
CA SER A 143 3.92 -4.43 13.37
C SER A 143 2.68 -3.56 13.28
N VAL A 144 1.68 -3.86 14.11
CA VAL A 144 0.46 -3.05 14.22
C VAL A 144 0.78 -1.61 14.66
N ASP A 145 1.71 -1.43 15.59
CA ASP A 145 2.16 -0.10 16.03
C ASP A 145 2.88 0.67 14.90
N GLY A 146 3.76 0.00 14.16
CA GLY A 146 4.42 0.61 13.01
C GLY A 146 3.43 1.02 11.91
N LEU A 147 2.46 0.15 11.62
CA LEU A 147 1.38 0.44 10.67
C LEU A 147 0.49 1.60 11.13
N PHE A 148 0.19 1.69 12.42
CA PHE A 148 -0.50 2.83 13.03
C PHE A 148 0.27 4.13 12.80
N MET A 149 1.58 4.14 13.09
CA MET A 149 2.45 5.31 12.89
C MET A 149 2.44 5.77 11.43
N MET A 150 2.49 4.85 10.47
CA MET A 150 2.38 5.16 9.04
C MET A 150 1.01 5.77 8.67
N CYS A 151 -0.08 5.24 9.23
CA CYS A 151 -1.41 5.82 9.03
C CYS A 151 -1.49 7.22 9.59
N ARG A 152 -0.95 7.43 10.80
CA ARG A 152 -0.90 8.73 11.47
C ARG A 152 -0.15 9.78 10.65
N ASP A 153 1.05 9.45 10.18
CA ASP A 153 1.84 10.34 9.33
C ASP A 153 1.11 10.64 8.01
N GLY A 154 0.45 9.65 7.44
CA GLY A 154 -0.37 9.80 6.24
C GLY A 154 -1.56 10.75 6.43
N VAL A 155 -2.27 10.64 7.56
CA VAL A 155 -3.39 11.53 7.93
C VAL A 155 -2.88 12.94 8.21
N GLN A 156 -1.78 13.09 8.96
CA GLN A 156 -1.16 14.39 9.23
C GLN A 156 -0.77 15.12 7.93
N LYS A 157 -0.18 14.39 6.99
CA LYS A 157 0.18 14.93 5.68
C LYS A 157 -1.06 15.30 4.83
N ALA A 158 -2.15 14.53 4.92
CA ALA A 158 -3.39 14.88 4.25
C ALA A 158 -4.00 16.15 4.85
N ALA A 159 -4.04 16.25 6.18
CA ALA A 159 -4.59 17.40 6.89
C ALA A 159 -3.83 18.70 6.64
N SER A 160 -2.51 18.64 6.42
CA SER A 160 -1.70 19.82 6.07
C SER A 160 -1.97 20.35 4.65
N VAL A 161 -2.63 19.56 3.79
CA VAL A 161 -3.07 19.97 2.47
C VAL A 161 -4.56 20.32 2.53
N LEU A 162 -4.86 21.62 2.61
CA LEU A 162 -6.23 22.14 2.75
C LEU A 162 -7.22 21.47 1.76
N GLY A 163 -8.27 20.86 2.31
CA GLY A 163 -9.35 20.25 1.55
C GLY A 163 -9.09 18.80 1.10
N TYR A 164 -7.93 18.21 1.40
CA TYR A 164 -7.66 16.80 1.11
C TYR A 164 -8.16 15.90 2.26
N SER A 165 -9.10 15.01 1.96
CA SER A 165 -9.56 14.02 2.92
C SER A 165 -8.53 12.90 3.08
N ALA A 166 -8.29 12.46 4.31
CA ALA A 166 -7.55 11.22 4.54
C ALA A 166 -8.37 9.96 4.18
N GLY A 167 -9.66 10.11 3.84
CA GLY A 167 -10.57 9.03 3.52
C GLY A 167 -10.65 7.99 4.63
N ASN A 168 -10.73 6.71 4.25
CA ASN A 168 -10.79 5.56 5.15
C ASN A 168 -9.51 5.36 5.98
N ARG A 169 -8.40 6.02 5.63
CA ARG A 169 -7.11 5.89 6.35
C ARG A 169 -7.20 6.37 7.79
N ALA A 170 -8.04 7.36 8.08
CA ALA A 170 -8.24 7.83 9.45
C ALA A 170 -8.97 6.79 10.31
N ALA A 171 -10.00 6.14 9.76
CA ALA A 171 -10.71 5.05 10.44
C ALA A 171 -9.85 3.79 10.59
N LEU A 172 -9.06 3.44 9.57
CA LEU A 172 -8.08 2.35 9.68
C LEU A 172 -7.03 2.66 10.76
N GLY A 173 -6.47 3.87 10.76
CA GLY A 173 -5.53 4.31 11.80
C GLY A 173 -6.14 4.29 13.20
N ALA A 174 -7.41 4.66 13.34
CA ALA A 174 -8.14 4.57 14.60
C ALA A 174 -8.34 3.11 15.06
N ALA A 175 -8.75 2.22 14.16
CA ALA A 175 -8.89 0.79 14.45
C ALA A 175 -7.55 0.16 14.88
N LEU A 176 -6.46 0.51 14.18
CA LEU A 176 -5.10 0.11 14.57
C LEU A 176 -4.75 0.61 15.97
N ALA A 177 -5.00 1.88 16.27
CA ALA A 177 -4.73 2.45 17.60
C ALA A 177 -5.53 1.76 18.71
N VAL A 178 -6.83 1.50 18.49
CA VAL A 178 -7.67 0.76 19.43
C VAL A 178 -7.13 -0.65 19.67
N SER A 179 -6.71 -1.35 18.62
CA SER A 179 -6.18 -2.72 18.74
C SER A 179 -4.93 -2.85 19.61
N ILE A 180 -4.20 -1.75 19.82
CA ILE A 180 -3.02 -1.66 20.71
C ILE A 180 -3.28 -0.85 21.98
N GLY A 181 -4.56 -0.61 22.32
CA GLY A 181 -4.97 0.07 23.56
C GLY A 181 -4.82 1.59 23.57
N LYS A 182 -4.58 2.22 22.42
CA LYS A 182 -4.36 3.67 22.27
C LYS A 182 -5.63 4.42 21.86
N VAL A 183 -6.72 4.24 22.60
CA VAL A 183 -8.05 4.83 22.27
C VAL A 183 -7.99 6.36 22.20
N SER A 184 -7.26 7.02 23.11
CA SER A 184 -7.13 8.48 23.09
C SER A 184 -6.41 8.98 21.81
N GLU A 185 -5.36 8.28 21.36
CA GLU A 185 -4.67 8.62 20.11
C GLU A 185 -5.56 8.36 18.89
N ALA A 186 -6.43 7.34 18.95
CA ALA A 186 -7.42 7.07 17.90
C ALA A 186 -8.37 8.26 17.72
N LEU A 187 -8.87 8.83 18.82
CA LEU A 187 -9.73 10.01 18.80
C LEU A 187 -9.01 11.23 18.21
N ASP A 188 -7.78 11.49 18.64
CA ASP A 188 -6.99 12.62 18.14
C ASP A 188 -6.69 12.49 16.64
N LEU A 189 -6.43 11.26 16.16
CA LEU A 189 -6.24 11.00 14.75
C LEU A 189 -7.49 11.31 13.91
N VAL A 190 -8.68 10.88 14.37
CA VAL A 190 -9.94 11.13 13.67
C VAL A 190 -10.29 12.61 13.70
N ARG A 191 -10.03 13.32 14.82
CA ARG A 191 -10.18 14.78 14.93
C ARG A 191 -9.34 15.51 13.91
N LEU A 192 -8.09 15.07 13.72
CA LEU A 192 -7.19 15.67 12.74
C LEU A 192 -7.67 15.47 11.30
N ALA A 193 -8.29 14.33 10.99
CA ALA A 193 -8.86 14.04 9.68
C ALA A 193 -10.21 14.74 9.41
N TYR A 194 -10.83 15.32 10.44
CA TYR A 194 -12.18 15.85 10.38
C TYR A 194 -12.27 17.08 9.47
N SER A 195 -12.72 16.85 8.24
CA SER A 195 -12.84 17.90 7.23
C SER A 195 -14.13 18.74 7.43
N GLY A 196 -14.15 19.95 6.88
CA GLY A 196 -15.37 20.77 6.79
C GLY A 196 -16.43 20.23 5.80
N SER A 197 -16.16 19.15 5.08
CA SER A 197 -17.09 18.55 4.11
C SER A 197 -18.18 17.72 4.83
N PRO A 198 -19.48 18.01 4.61
CA PRO A 198 -20.58 17.30 5.28
C PRO A 198 -20.60 15.77 5.05
N ASN A 199 -20.22 15.31 3.86
CA ASN A 199 -20.25 13.88 3.53
C ASN A 199 -19.17 13.09 4.27
N LEU A 200 -17.98 13.66 4.42
CA LEU A 200 -16.89 13.05 5.18
C LEU A 200 -17.15 13.13 6.68
N ARG A 201 -17.85 14.17 7.11
CA ARG A 201 -18.26 14.36 8.50
C ARG A 201 -19.10 13.19 9.02
N ALA A 202 -20.14 12.81 8.28
CA ALA A 202 -21.04 11.72 8.68
C ALA A 202 -20.32 10.37 8.85
N GLN A 203 -19.30 10.09 8.03
CA GLN A 203 -18.47 8.89 8.18
C GLN A 203 -17.67 8.94 9.48
N TYR A 204 -17.05 10.08 9.80
CA TYR A 204 -16.26 10.23 11.02
C TYR A 204 -17.11 10.32 12.29
N ASP A 205 -18.37 10.77 12.22
CA ASP A 205 -19.29 10.81 13.38
C ASP A 205 -19.57 9.41 13.94
N SER A 206 -19.69 8.39 13.07
CA SER A 206 -19.82 6.99 13.48
C SER A 206 -18.56 6.50 14.22
N VAL A 207 -17.38 6.80 13.65
CA VAL A 207 -16.08 6.46 14.26
C VAL A 207 -15.93 7.14 15.63
N PHE A 208 -16.31 8.41 15.74
CA PHE A 208 -16.28 9.14 17.01
C PHE A 208 -17.19 8.52 18.07
N SER A 209 -18.44 8.24 17.70
CA SER A 209 -19.42 7.67 18.62
C SER A 209 -18.93 6.33 19.20
N TYR A 210 -18.33 5.49 18.35
CA TYR A 210 -17.71 4.24 18.77
C TYR A 210 -16.57 4.47 19.77
N LEU A 211 -15.61 5.33 19.42
CA LEU A 211 -14.43 5.60 20.24
C LEU A 211 -14.77 6.24 21.59
N GLU A 212 -15.76 7.14 21.64
CA GLU A 212 -16.26 7.72 22.89
C GLU A 212 -16.97 6.70 23.77
N GLY A 213 -17.61 5.68 23.18
CA GLY A 213 -18.18 4.55 23.91
C GLY A 213 -17.11 3.75 24.64
N LEU A 214 -15.99 3.48 23.95
CA LEU A 214 -14.86 2.75 24.53
C LEU A 214 -14.20 3.49 25.71
N GLN A 215 -14.14 4.82 25.71
CA GLN A 215 -13.56 5.59 26.83
C GLN A 215 -14.41 5.57 28.10
N LYS A 216 -15.70 5.23 28.00
CA LYS A 216 -16.64 5.22 29.14
C LYS A 216 -16.70 3.85 29.84
N THR A 217 -15.99 2.86 29.31
CA THR A 217 -15.96 1.48 29.80
C THR A 217 -14.66 1.21 30.54
#